data_AF-A0A835AGQ1-F1
#
_entry.id   AF-A0A835AGQ1-F1
#
_cell.length_a   1.000
_cell.length_b   1.000
_cell.length_c   1.000
_cell.angle_alpha   90.00
_cell.angle_beta   90.00
_cell.angle_gamma   90.00
#
_symmetry.space_group_name_H-M   'P 1'
#
loop_
_entity.id
_entity.type
_entity.pdbx_description
1 polymer ?
#
loop_
_entity_poly.entity_id
_entity_poly.type
_entity_poly.pdbx_seq_one_letter_code
_entity_poly.pdbx_strand_id
1 'polypeptide(L)'
;MVEALDRGGFRRCTPVQAATIPHLLSHKDVAVEAATGSGKTLAFLIPVVEILRRRSSPPKSHEVLAVIVSPTRELSSQIFNVAQPFIATLKGLTSMLFVGGVDVKADRKRLAEEGANILVGTPGKLNDIMQNEDTLDYKNFEILILDEADRLLDMGFQRHINFILSKLPKQRRTGLFSATQTKAVADLSKAGLRNPKRVEVKTEAKLTSKGAAQQELCASKTPLGLRLEYMICEASKKSSQLVDFLVQNNGKKIMVYFATCACVDYWAVVLPLLNSLKGSPIIPYHGKMKQGPREKALASFSDLSSGILVCTDVAARGLDIPSVDLIVQYDPPQDPDVFIHRAGRTARYDQEGDAIVFLLPKEDTYVEFLKFRGVPLTERVCPSNTEDVVPQIRSAAREDRNVMEKGLRAFVSFIRAYKEHHCSYIFRWKDLEIGKLAMEYGLLQIPSMPEVKHHSLSLDGFIPVDDIDVTQIKYKDKAREKQRKKALKRKAEEEAQNPKPEKKRAREKPEKPKRKKTGKQRQSVQTKEDLDELEHEYRLLKKLKRGDIDEDEYEKLTGFGDSDGEASGGDTNDVDEGKERGNKAQKKLKQRGKGSEGSRKFEAKDKTRNKRR
;
A
#
# COMPACT_ATOMS: atom_id res chain seq x y z
N MET A 1 21.58 18.94 22.96
CA MET A 1 20.33 19.25 22.21
C MET A 1 20.50 20.41 21.24
N VAL A 2 20.75 21.65 21.69
CA VAL A 2 20.95 22.80 20.77
C VAL A 2 22.10 22.54 19.80
N GLU A 3 23.25 22.06 20.28
CA GLU A 3 24.37 21.66 19.43
C GLU A 3 24.01 20.54 18.42
N ALA A 4 23.13 19.61 18.79
CA ALA A 4 22.68 18.55 17.88
C ALA A 4 21.72 19.10 16.81
N LEU A 5 20.89 20.08 17.16
CA LEU A 5 20.04 20.80 16.20
C LEU A 5 20.88 21.63 15.23
N ASP A 6 21.89 22.34 15.74
CA ASP A 6 22.79 23.15 14.92
C ASP A 6 23.62 22.29 13.96
N ARG A 7 24.17 21.17 14.44
CA ARG A 7 24.87 20.19 13.59
C ARG A 7 23.97 19.58 12.53
N GLY A 8 22.69 19.38 12.86
CA GLY A 8 21.67 18.91 11.91
C GLY A 8 21.18 19.97 10.94
N GLY A 9 21.65 21.22 11.04
CA GLY A 9 21.21 22.33 10.19
C GLY A 9 19.81 22.88 10.52
N PHE A 10 19.21 22.47 11.64
CA PHE A 10 17.85 22.86 12.02
C PHE A 10 17.83 24.22 12.73
N ARG A 11 17.87 25.30 11.94
CA ARG A 11 17.97 26.68 12.47
C ARG A 11 16.65 27.29 12.95
N ARG A 12 15.50 26.82 12.46
CA ARG A 12 14.17 27.35 12.79
C ARG A 12 13.14 26.22 12.96
N CYS A 13 12.19 26.43 13.87
CA CYS A 13 11.08 25.50 14.06
C CYS A 13 10.05 25.64 12.93
N THR A 14 9.54 24.50 12.43
CA THR A 14 8.37 24.50 11.54
C THR A 14 7.10 24.82 12.33
N PRO A 15 5.99 25.26 11.69
CA PRO A 15 4.75 25.57 12.38
C PRO A 15 4.21 24.42 13.24
N VAL A 16 4.32 23.17 12.75
CA VAL A 16 3.91 21.98 13.54
C VAL A 16 4.81 21.76 14.75
N GLN A 17 6.13 21.99 14.63
CA GLN A 17 7.05 21.88 15.76
C GLN A 17 6.73 22.95 16.82
N ALA A 18 6.54 24.20 16.41
CA ALA A 18 6.21 25.30 17.32
C ALA A 18 4.89 25.08 18.07
N ALA A 19 3.89 24.52 17.40
CA ALA A 19 2.59 24.23 18.01
C ALA A 19 2.59 22.98 18.90
N THR A 20 3.35 21.94 18.57
CA THR A 20 3.33 20.66 19.27
C THR A 20 4.26 20.61 20.49
N ILE A 21 5.50 21.12 20.36
CA ILE A 21 6.55 20.94 21.36
C ILE A 21 6.14 21.45 22.76
N PRO A 22 5.59 22.68 22.92
CA PRO A 22 5.23 23.21 24.23
C PRO A 22 4.16 22.37 24.95
N HIS A 23 3.23 21.77 24.20
CA HIS A 23 2.15 20.97 24.77
C HIS A 23 2.65 19.65 25.35
N LEU A 24 3.51 18.92 24.61
CA LEU A 24 4.13 17.69 25.11
C LEU A 24 5.00 17.96 26.35
N LEU A 25 5.78 19.06 26.35
CA LEU A 25 6.59 19.45 27.51
C LEU A 25 5.75 19.85 28.73
N SER A 26 4.53 20.33 28.52
CA SER A 26 3.57 20.72 29.58
C SER A 26 2.71 19.57 30.10
N HIS A 27 3.16 18.32 29.97
CA HIS A 27 2.48 17.12 30.46
C HIS A 27 1.10 16.84 29.82
N LYS A 28 0.87 17.31 28.58
CA LYS A 28 -0.40 17.07 27.87
C LYS A 28 -0.21 16.01 26.79
N ASP A 29 -1.27 15.23 26.58
CA ASP A 29 -1.40 14.41 25.38
C ASP A 29 -1.68 15.30 24.17
N VAL A 30 -1.16 14.91 23.01
CA VAL A 30 -1.31 15.70 21.78
C VAL A 30 -1.73 14.79 20.64
N ALA A 31 -2.73 15.22 19.88
CA ALA A 31 -3.09 14.64 18.59
C ALA A 31 -2.75 15.67 17.51
N VAL A 32 -1.77 15.35 16.67
CA VAL A 32 -1.22 16.23 15.65
C VAL A 32 -1.64 15.76 14.26
N GLU A 33 -2.28 16.65 13.53
CA GLU A 33 -2.60 16.50 12.11
C GLU A 33 -1.81 17.53 11.30
N ALA A 34 -0.85 17.04 10.52
CA ALA A 34 -0.02 17.88 9.66
C ALA A 34 0.45 17.11 8.42
N ALA A 35 0.59 17.82 7.30
CA ALA A 35 1.02 17.24 6.02
C ALA A 35 2.35 16.46 6.12
N THR A 36 2.59 15.54 5.20
CA THR A 36 3.89 14.86 5.04
C THR A 36 4.99 15.89 4.76
N GLY A 37 6.21 15.66 5.26
CA GLY A 37 7.31 16.61 5.08
C GLY A 37 7.26 17.87 5.97
N SER A 38 6.23 18.06 6.80
CA SER A 38 6.12 19.23 7.71
C SER A 38 7.10 19.25 8.90
N GLY A 39 7.95 18.23 9.03
CA GLY A 39 8.90 18.12 10.15
C GLY A 39 8.33 17.52 11.43
N LYS A 40 7.31 16.64 11.33
CA LYS A 40 6.68 15.94 12.47
C LYS A 40 7.68 15.17 13.35
N THR A 41 8.71 14.57 12.74
CA THR A 41 9.69 13.75 13.46
C THR A 41 10.38 14.54 14.58
N LEU A 42 10.89 15.74 14.29
CA LEU A 42 11.48 16.59 15.33
C LEU A 42 10.44 17.15 16.30
N ALA A 43 9.18 17.29 15.88
CA ALA A 43 8.10 17.76 16.75
C ALA A 43 7.84 16.82 17.94
N PHE A 44 8.13 15.52 17.82
CA PHE A 44 8.09 14.59 18.95
C PHE A 44 9.46 14.20 19.52
N LEU A 45 10.52 14.12 18.70
CA LEU A 45 11.85 13.73 19.21
C LEU A 45 12.41 14.77 20.19
N ILE A 46 12.24 16.06 19.92
CA ILE A 46 12.72 17.13 20.80
C ILE A 46 12.07 17.02 22.19
N PRO A 47 10.73 16.91 22.33
CA PRO A 47 10.09 16.68 23.62
C PRO A 47 10.54 15.40 24.32
N VAL A 48 10.69 14.28 23.60
CA VAL A 48 11.17 13.01 24.19
C VAL A 48 12.52 13.23 24.86
N VAL A 49 13.50 13.78 24.14
CA VAL A 49 14.86 14.01 24.65
C VAL A 49 14.86 15.00 25.82
N GLU A 50 14.08 16.08 25.73
CA GLU A 50 13.97 17.08 26.79
C GLU A 50 13.38 16.51 28.09
N ILE A 51 12.31 15.70 27.98
CA ILE A 51 11.67 15.06 29.14
C ILE A 51 12.65 14.14 29.84
N LEU A 52 13.36 13.31 29.07
CA LEU A 52 14.34 12.37 29.63
C LEU A 52 15.54 13.08 30.27
N ARG A 53 15.95 14.23 29.71
CA ARG A 53 17.04 15.04 30.25
C ARG A 53 16.73 15.68 31.61
N ARG A 54 15.46 16.02 31.87
CA ARG A 54 15.04 16.68 33.12
C ARG A 54 14.89 15.72 34.30
N ARG A 55 15.17 14.44 34.11
CA ARG A 55 15.08 13.44 35.17
C ARG A 55 16.15 13.67 36.23
N SER A 56 15.74 13.52 37.49
CA SER A 56 16.61 13.73 38.65
C SER A 56 17.55 12.55 38.91
N SER A 57 17.16 11.35 38.49
CA SER A 57 17.92 10.11 38.70
C SER A 57 18.33 9.45 37.38
N PRO A 58 19.53 8.84 37.32
CA PRO A 58 19.93 8.05 36.17
C PRO A 58 19.03 6.81 36.03
N PRO A 59 18.59 6.46 34.82
CA PRO A 59 17.74 5.30 34.62
C PRO A 59 18.50 3.99 34.75
N LYS A 60 17.79 2.92 35.09
CA LYS A 60 18.36 1.56 35.06
C LYS A 60 18.45 1.05 33.61
N SER A 61 19.32 0.09 33.36
CA SER A 61 19.55 -0.48 32.02
C SER A 61 18.26 -0.96 31.33
N HIS A 62 17.36 -1.64 32.05
CA HIS A 62 16.11 -2.19 31.52
C HIS A 62 14.87 -1.36 31.88
N GLU A 63 15.04 -0.12 32.34
CA GLU A 63 13.93 0.79 32.65
C GLU A 63 13.51 1.54 31.37
N VAL A 64 12.37 1.16 30.81
CA VAL A 64 11.83 1.76 29.58
C VAL A 64 11.10 3.07 29.91
N LEU A 65 11.58 4.16 29.31
CA LEU A 65 11.07 5.51 29.55
C LEU A 65 10.26 6.05 28.37
N ALA A 66 10.59 5.63 27.16
CA ALA A 66 9.92 6.10 25.95
C ALA A 66 9.75 4.96 24.93
N VAL A 67 8.60 4.96 24.24
CA VAL A 67 8.32 4.05 23.13
C VAL A 67 7.83 4.86 21.94
N ILE A 68 8.44 4.63 20.77
CA ILE A 68 8.03 5.21 19.48
C ILE A 68 7.63 4.08 18.56
N VAL A 69 6.36 4.08 18.16
CA VAL A 69 5.77 3.07 17.27
C VAL A 69 5.53 3.69 15.90
N SER A 70 5.96 3.01 14.85
CA SER A 70 5.70 3.41 13.46
C SER A 70 5.35 2.20 12.59
N PRO A 71 4.57 2.36 11.51
CA PRO A 71 3.98 1.25 10.76
C PRO A 71 4.98 0.40 9.97
N THR A 72 6.08 1.00 9.49
CA THR A 72 7.03 0.34 8.59
C THR A 72 8.42 0.21 9.22
N ARG A 73 9.18 -0.77 8.74
CA ARG A 73 10.54 -1.05 9.22
C ARG A 73 11.48 0.11 8.91
N GLU A 74 11.30 0.70 7.75
CA GLU A 74 12.11 1.79 7.24
C GLU A 74 11.83 3.09 7.96
N LEU A 75 10.55 3.42 8.22
CA LEU A 75 10.21 4.60 9.02
C LEU A 75 10.76 4.45 10.45
N SER A 76 10.65 3.26 11.04
CA SER A 76 11.24 2.98 12.36
C SER A 76 12.76 3.20 12.36
N SER A 77 13.45 2.67 11.33
CA SER A 77 14.90 2.80 11.19
C SER A 77 15.32 4.25 10.97
N GLN A 78 14.56 5.00 10.18
CA GLN A 78 14.79 6.41 9.94
C GLN A 78 14.60 7.24 11.22
N ILE A 79 13.49 7.04 11.94
CA ILE A 79 13.25 7.72 13.22
C ILE A 79 14.39 7.42 14.19
N PHE A 80 14.82 6.16 14.25
CA PHE A 80 15.92 5.74 15.11
C PHE A 80 17.24 6.45 14.76
N ASN A 81 17.60 6.50 13.48
CA ASN A 81 18.80 7.18 13.00
C ASN A 81 18.75 8.69 13.25
N VAL A 82 17.60 9.33 13.05
CA VAL A 82 17.40 10.75 13.37
C VAL A 82 17.48 10.97 14.88
N ALA A 83 17.03 10.03 15.71
CA ALA A 83 17.07 10.14 17.16
C ALA A 83 18.48 9.96 17.75
N GLN A 84 19.35 9.16 17.12
CA GLN A 84 20.69 8.81 17.66
C GLN A 84 21.51 10.04 18.09
N PRO A 85 21.70 11.09 17.25
CA PRO A 85 22.50 12.26 17.64
C PRO A 85 21.94 13.00 18.84
N PHE A 86 20.62 12.97 19.05
CA PHE A 86 19.99 13.62 20.20
C PHE A 86 20.10 12.77 21.46
N ILE A 87 19.91 11.45 21.34
CA ILE A 87 20.01 10.50 22.45
C ILE A 87 21.44 10.43 22.97
N ALA A 88 22.44 10.51 22.09
CA ALA A 88 23.86 10.57 22.46
C ALA A 88 24.20 11.79 23.37
N THR A 89 23.35 12.82 23.42
CA THR A 89 23.52 13.95 24.35
C THR A 89 23.04 13.65 25.77
N LEU A 90 22.38 12.51 25.98
CA LEU A 90 21.89 12.04 27.28
C LEU A 90 22.88 11.02 27.86
N LYS A 91 23.31 11.21 29.10
CA LYS A 91 24.26 10.30 29.76
C LYS A 91 23.52 9.07 30.30
N GLY A 92 24.04 7.88 29.97
CA GLY A 92 23.56 6.61 30.54
C GLY A 92 22.20 6.14 30.02
N LEU A 93 21.75 6.63 28.87
CA LEU A 93 20.54 6.14 28.20
C LEU A 93 20.91 5.37 26.93
N THR A 94 20.25 4.23 26.75
CA THR A 94 20.36 3.42 25.53
C THR A 94 19.04 3.40 24.77
N SER A 95 19.14 3.26 23.45
CA SER A 95 17.98 3.18 22.57
C SER A 95 18.09 1.98 21.66
N MET A 96 16.99 1.27 21.47
CA MET A 96 16.94 0.04 20.69
C MET A 96 15.92 0.11 19.57
N LEU A 97 16.32 -0.39 18.40
CA LEU A 97 15.47 -0.52 17.22
C LEU A 97 14.95 -1.96 17.08
N PHE A 98 13.63 -2.11 17.06
CA PHE A 98 12.94 -3.39 16.91
C PHE A 98 12.06 -3.41 15.65
N VAL A 99 12.60 -4.01 14.58
CA VAL A 99 11.92 -4.15 13.29
C VAL A 99 11.91 -5.62 12.86
N GLY A 100 10.90 -6.01 12.08
CA GLY A 100 10.83 -7.37 11.53
C GLY A 100 11.99 -7.67 10.57
N GLY A 101 12.29 -8.96 10.35
CA GLY A 101 13.37 -9.40 9.46
C GLY A 101 14.75 -9.50 10.11
N VAL A 102 14.89 -9.02 11.35
CA VAL A 102 16.05 -9.27 12.22
C VAL A 102 15.73 -10.46 13.14
N ASP A 103 16.72 -11.32 13.36
CA ASP A 103 16.59 -12.49 14.23
C ASP A 103 16.24 -12.08 15.67
N VAL A 104 15.17 -12.69 16.20
CA VAL A 104 14.65 -12.43 17.56
C VAL A 104 15.71 -12.76 18.61
N LYS A 105 16.52 -13.81 18.39
CA LYS A 105 17.57 -14.20 19.35
C LYS A 105 18.66 -13.13 19.45
N ALA A 106 19.05 -12.56 18.31
CA ALA A 106 20.01 -11.45 18.27
C ALA A 106 19.48 -10.21 18.98
N ASP A 107 18.19 -9.87 18.78
CA ASP A 107 17.54 -8.74 19.45
C ASP A 107 17.49 -8.91 20.98
N ARG A 108 17.14 -10.11 21.46
CA ARG A 108 17.12 -10.41 22.90
C ARG A 108 18.52 -10.35 23.52
N LYS A 109 19.52 -10.87 22.83
CA LYS A 109 20.91 -10.81 23.30
C LYS A 109 21.36 -9.35 23.47
N ARG A 110 21.14 -8.50 22.45
CA ARG A 110 21.46 -7.07 22.54
C ARG A 110 20.70 -6.37 23.66
N LEU A 111 19.42 -6.70 23.83
CA LEU A 111 18.60 -6.15 24.91
C LEU A 111 19.12 -6.50 26.30
N ALA A 112 19.61 -7.72 26.48
CA ALA A 112 20.20 -8.17 27.74
C ALA A 112 21.57 -7.50 28.02
N GLU A 113 22.38 -7.26 26.99
CA GLU A 113 23.73 -6.69 27.11
C GLU A 113 23.72 -5.17 27.25
N GLU A 114 22.94 -4.47 26.41
CA GLU A 114 22.97 -3.00 26.29
C GLU A 114 21.84 -2.30 27.06
N GLY A 115 20.82 -3.06 27.49
CA GLY A 115 19.59 -2.48 28.03
C GLY A 115 18.78 -1.72 26.98
N ALA A 116 17.65 -1.14 27.39
CA ALA A 116 16.85 -0.31 26.52
C ALA A 116 15.97 0.67 27.29
N ASN A 117 16.33 1.96 27.24
CA ASN A 117 15.52 3.03 27.83
C ASN A 117 14.53 3.63 26.84
N ILE A 118 14.88 3.62 25.55
CA ILE A 118 14.07 4.17 24.46
C ILE A 118 13.85 3.07 23.42
N LEU A 119 12.60 2.68 23.20
CA LEU A 119 12.24 1.69 22.20
C LEU A 119 11.72 2.37 20.94
N VAL A 120 12.25 2.02 19.78
CA VAL A 120 11.74 2.46 18.47
C VAL A 120 11.44 1.23 17.64
N GLY A 121 10.27 1.12 17.01
CA GLY A 121 10.00 -0.07 16.22
C GLY A 121 8.61 -0.21 15.61
N THR A 122 8.45 -1.34 14.93
CA THR A 122 7.18 -1.77 14.33
C THR A 122 6.29 -2.48 15.35
N PRO A 123 4.93 -2.35 15.27
CA PRO A 123 4.02 -2.91 16.26
C PRO A 123 4.20 -4.41 16.52
N GLY A 124 4.37 -5.21 15.46
CA GLY A 124 4.51 -6.66 15.58
C GLY A 124 5.75 -7.07 16.37
N LYS A 125 6.91 -6.49 16.03
CA LYS A 125 8.18 -6.82 16.68
C LYS A 125 8.26 -6.25 18.10
N LEU A 126 7.75 -5.04 18.33
CA LEU A 126 7.64 -4.48 19.69
C LEU A 126 6.74 -5.35 20.56
N ASN A 127 5.58 -5.78 20.04
CA ASN A 127 4.69 -6.69 20.76
C ASN A 127 5.41 -8.00 21.16
N ASP A 128 6.09 -8.65 20.22
CA ASP A 128 6.86 -9.89 20.46
C ASP A 128 7.89 -9.73 21.59
N ILE A 129 8.68 -8.65 21.57
CA ILE A 129 9.65 -8.36 22.64
C ILE A 129 8.95 -8.07 23.97
N MET A 130 7.94 -7.20 23.99
CA MET A 130 7.20 -6.84 25.21
C MET A 130 6.40 -8.01 25.81
N GLN A 131 6.04 -9.00 25.00
CA GLN A 131 5.31 -10.19 25.43
C GLN A 131 6.24 -11.24 26.01
N ASN A 132 7.41 -11.43 25.40
CA ASN A 132 8.30 -12.55 25.71
C ASN A 132 9.49 -12.18 26.59
N GLU A 133 9.71 -10.90 26.86
CA GLU A 133 10.83 -10.41 27.65
C GLU A 133 10.33 -9.71 28.94
N ASP A 134 10.43 -10.42 30.06
CA ASP A 134 10.00 -9.92 31.38
C ASP A 134 11.04 -9.00 32.04
N THR A 135 12.24 -8.85 31.45
CA THR A 135 13.31 -8.00 32.00
C THR A 135 13.01 -6.51 31.88
N LEU A 136 12.11 -6.11 30.98
CA LEU A 136 11.75 -4.72 30.74
C LEU A 136 10.79 -4.17 31.80
N ASP A 137 11.21 -3.10 32.49
CA ASP A 137 10.39 -2.39 33.47
C ASP A 137 9.78 -1.13 32.85
N TYR A 138 8.45 -1.02 32.93
CA TYR A 138 7.68 0.12 32.42
C TYR A 138 7.13 1.02 33.53
N LYS A 139 7.45 0.79 34.81
CA LYS A 139 6.83 1.53 35.94
C LYS A 139 7.01 3.05 35.85
N ASN A 140 8.19 3.50 35.43
CA ASN A 140 8.55 4.92 35.34
C ASN A 140 8.45 5.47 33.90
N PHE A 141 7.57 4.88 33.08
CA PHE A 141 7.38 5.26 31.69
C PHE A 141 6.85 6.70 31.54
N GLU A 142 7.46 7.49 30.66
CA GLU A 142 7.17 8.93 30.52
C GLU A 142 6.31 9.26 29.29
N ILE A 143 6.62 8.65 28.14
CA ILE A 143 6.09 9.11 26.85
C ILE A 143 5.94 8.01 25.79
N LEU A 144 4.75 7.93 25.19
CA LEU A 144 4.44 7.08 24.04
C LEU A 144 4.21 7.93 22.80
N ILE A 145 4.87 7.60 21.69
CA ILE A 145 4.66 8.24 20.39
C ILE A 145 4.09 7.20 19.41
N LEU A 146 2.99 7.56 18.74
CA LEU A 146 2.40 6.80 17.65
C LEU A 146 2.52 7.64 16.38
N ASP A 147 3.47 7.29 15.51
CA ASP A 147 3.68 7.98 14.22
C ASP A 147 2.98 7.24 13.08
N GLU A 148 2.49 8.00 12.09
CA GLU A 148 1.59 7.52 11.03
C GLU A 148 0.43 6.66 11.59
N ALA A 149 -0.29 7.23 12.56
CA ALA A 149 -1.32 6.53 13.31
C ALA A 149 -2.51 6.03 12.45
N ASP A 150 -2.76 6.66 11.30
CA ASP A 150 -3.72 6.17 10.30
C ASP A 150 -3.32 4.78 9.79
N ARG A 151 -2.06 4.59 9.43
CA ARG A 151 -1.54 3.30 8.94
C ARG A 151 -1.41 2.23 10.02
N LEU A 152 -1.07 2.62 11.24
CA LEU A 152 -1.02 1.68 12.37
C LEU A 152 -2.37 0.96 12.57
N LEU A 153 -3.48 1.55 12.13
CA LEU A 153 -4.81 0.96 12.24
C LEU A 153 -5.23 0.22 10.96
N ASP A 154 -4.95 0.80 9.79
CA ASP A 154 -5.33 0.22 8.50
C ASP A 154 -4.66 -1.14 8.23
N MET A 155 -3.41 -1.33 8.67
CA MET A 155 -2.62 -2.55 8.42
C MET A 155 -2.96 -3.72 9.36
N GLY A 156 -4.07 -3.65 10.10
CA GLY A 156 -4.47 -4.70 11.04
C GLY A 156 -3.59 -4.80 12.29
N PHE A 157 -2.70 -3.82 12.55
CA PHE A 157 -1.88 -3.80 13.77
C PHE A 157 -2.66 -3.39 15.02
N GLN A 158 -3.95 -3.09 14.91
CA GLN A 158 -4.80 -2.71 16.04
C GLN A 158 -4.67 -3.66 17.24
N ARG A 159 -4.58 -4.97 17.01
CA ARG A 159 -4.37 -5.96 18.09
C ARG A 159 -3.03 -5.77 18.80
N HIS A 160 -1.96 -5.60 18.03
CA HIS A 160 -0.60 -5.38 18.54
C HIS A 160 -0.52 -4.05 19.31
N ILE A 161 -1.11 -2.98 18.78
CA ILE A 161 -1.16 -1.67 19.45
C ILE A 161 -1.94 -1.76 20.77
N ASN A 162 -3.10 -2.41 20.79
CA ASN A 162 -3.87 -2.58 22.03
C ASN A 162 -3.11 -3.37 23.09
N PHE A 163 -2.30 -4.36 22.69
CA PHE A 163 -1.43 -5.09 23.61
C PHE A 163 -0.30 -4.19 24.15
N ILE A 164 0.38 -3.42 23.29
CA ILE A 164 1.41 -2.47 23.73
C ILE A 164 0.80 -1.49 24.75
N LEU A 165 -0.38 -0.93 24.45
CA LEU A 165 -1.07 0.00 25.34
C LEU A 165 -1.48 -0.61 26.68
N SER A 166 -1.73 -1.94 26.76
CA SER A 166 -2.12 -2.63 27.98
C SER A 166 -0.94 -2.90 28.92
N LYS A 167 0.28 -3.05 28.37
CA LYS A 167 1.52 -3.20 29.14
C LYS A 167 2.04 -1.86 29.68
N LEU A 168 1.75 -0.75 29.01
CA LEU A 168 2.24 0.58 29.40
C LEU A 168 1.37 1.22 30.50
N PRO A 169 1.96 1.95 31.48
CA PRO A 169 1.20 2.66 32.50
C PRO A 169 0.24 3.68 31.93
N LYS A 170 -0.95 3.80 32.51
CA LYS A 170 -1.95 4.76 32.02
C LYS A 170 -1.54 6.22 32.25
N GLN A 171 -0.77 6.50 33.30
CA GLN A 171 -0.22 7.84 33.57
C GLN A 171 1.07 8.00 32.78
N ARG A 172 0.93 8.55 31.57
CA ARG A 172 2.01 8.81 30.61
C ARG A 172 1.58 9.97 29.71
N ARG A 173 2.53 10.60 29.03
CA ARG A 173 2.22 11.48 27.89
C ARG A 173 2.07 10.63 26.64
N THR A 174 1.11 10.94 25.79
CA THR A 174 0.94 10.25 24.51
C THR A 174 0.85 11.27 23.37
N GLY A 175 1.71 11.12 22.37
CA GLY A 175 1.71 11.90 21.15
C GLY A 175 1.25 11.05 19.97
N LEU A 176 0.11 11.41 19.38
CA LEU A 176 -0.41 10.77 18.17
C LEU A 176 -0.14 11.69 16.98
N PHE A 177 0.57 11.18 15.98
CA PHE A 177 0.94 11.92 14.77
C PHE A 177 0.35 11.25 13.54
N SER A 178 -0.38 12.03 12.74
CA SER A 178 -0.96 11.56 11.48
C SER A 178 -0.93 12.66 10.42
N ALA A 179 -0.92 12.26 9.15
CA ALA A 179 -1.16 13.20 8.05
C ALA A 179 -2.66 13.35 7.73
N THR A 180 -3.48 12.38 8.12
CA THR A 180 -4.92 12.37 7.84
C THR A 180 -5.75 12.07 9.08
N GLN A 181 -6.92 12.69 9.17
CA GLN A 181 -7.93 12.35 10.17
C GLN A 181 -8.90 11.31 9.63
N THR A 182 -8.69 10.04 9.99
CA THR A 182 -9.67 8.97 9.75
C THR A 182 -10.49 8.69 11.01
N LYS A 183 -11.67 8.06 10.86
CA LYS A 183 -12.49 7.63 12.01
C LYS A 183 -11.72 6.70 12.93
N ALA A 184 -10.95 5.78 12.36
CA ALA A 184 -10.10 4.86 13.11
C ALA A 184 -9.09 5.62 13.98
N VAL A 185 -8.43 6.64 13.43
CA VAL A 185 -7.50 7.50 14.19
C VAL A 185 -8.23 8.24 15.31
N ALA A 186 -9.45 8.73 15.06
CA ALA A 186 -10.25 9.37 16.11
C ALA A 186 -10.61 8.41 17.25
N ASP A 187 -10.86 7.14 16.94
CA ASP A 187 -11.17 6.12 17.95
C ASP A 187 -9.92 5.65 18.70
N LEU A 188 -8.78 5.50 18.01
CA LEU A 188 -7.48 5.27 18.66
C LEU A 188 -7.10 6.43 19.56
N SER A 189 -7.37 7.67 19.14
CA SER A 189 -7.16 8.86 19.96
C SER A 189 -7.99 8.81 21.24
N LYS A 190 -9.26 8.35 21.20
CA LYS A 190 -10.09 8.18 22.39
C LYS A 190 -9.61 7.05 23.31
N ALA A 191 -9.09 5.96 22.73
CA ALA A 191 -8.64 4.80 23.51
C ALA A 191 -7.24 5.00 24.12
N GLY A 192 -6.36 5.72 23.41
CA GLY A 192 -4.95 5.87 23.76
C GLY A 192 -4.57 7.18 24.45
N LEU A 193 -5.39 8.24 24.33
CA LEU A 193 -5.09 9.58 24.86
C LEU A 193 -6.05 9.99 26.00
N ARG A 194 -5.56 10.82 26.90
CA ARG A 194 -6.29 11.45 28.00
C ARG A 194 -6.40 12.96 27.77
N ASN A 195 -7.60 13.43 27.44
CA ASN A 195 -7.90 14.84 27.15
C ASN A 195 -6.87 15.51 26.20
N PRO A 196 -6.68 14.96 24.98
CA PRO A 196 -5.62 15.40 24.10
C PRO A 196 -5.84 16.82 23.57
N LYS A 197 -4.77 17.61 23.50
CA LYS A 197 -4.75 18.83 22.71
C LYS A 197 -4.64 18.49 21.23
N ARG A 198 -5.62 18.94 20.45
CA ARG A 198 -5.63 18.78 19.00
C ARG A 198 -4.85 19.91 18.37
N VAL A 199 -3.86 19.57 17.56
CA VAL A 199 -3.06 20.51 16.79
C VAL A 199 -3.28 20.18 15.32
N GLU A 200 -4.00 21.06 14.63
CA GLU A 200 -4.23 20.96 13.18
C GLU A 200 -3.47 22.11 12.50
N VAL A 201 -2.46 21.78 11.70
CA VAL A 201 -1.73 22.77 10.91
C VAL A 201 -2.26 22.73 9.49
N LYS A 202 -3.19 23.64 9.17
CA LYS A 202 -3.75 23.81 7.84
C LYS A 202 -2.89 24.79 7.06
N THR A 203 -2.58 24.45 5.81
CA THR A 203 -1.86 25.34 4.89
C THR A 203 -2.87 26.03 4.00
N GLU A 204 -2.97 27.36 4.09
CA GLU A 204 -3.84 28.15 3.24
C GLU A 204 -3.19 28.35 1.87
N ALA A 205 -3.70 27.68 0.84
CA ALA A 205 -3.34 27.98 -0.54
C ALA A 205 -4.02 29.28 -0.96
N LYS A 206 -3.28 30.40 -0.96
CA LYS A 206 -3.72 31.63 -1.63
C LYS A 206 -3.69 31.40 -3.14
N LEU A 207 -4.83 30.99 -3.71
CA LEU A 207 -5.09 31.13 -5.14
C LEU A 207 -5.14 32.62 -5.46
N THR A 208 -4.10 33.15 -6.10
CA THR A 208 -4.07 34.51 -6.63
C THR A 208 -4.82 34.56 -7.97
N SER A 209 -6.15 34.47 -7.92
CA SER A 209 -6.99 34.92 -9.03
C SER A 209 -7.63 36.25 -8.67
N LYS A 210 -7.10 37.34 -9.24
CA LYS A 210 -7.81 38.62 -9.31
C LYS A 210 -9.01 38.42 -10.25
N GLY A 211 -10.20 38.26 -9.69
CA GLY A 211 -11.44 38.21 -10.47
C GLY A 211 -12.61 37.78 -9.60
N ALA A 212 -13.56 38.69 -9.41
CA ALA A 212 -14.70 38.55 -8.52
C ALA A 212 -15.62 37.37 -8.90
N ALA A 213 -15.75 36.41 -7.99
CA ALA A 213 -17.00 35.74 -7.63
C ALA A 213 -16.71 34.86 -6.40
N GLN A 214 -17.59 34.90 -5.39
CA GLN A 214 -17.54 34.04 -4.20
C GLN A 214 -17.43 32.57 -4.63
N GLN A 215 -16.24 31.99 -4.47
CA GLN A 215 -15.99 30.57 -4.71
C GLN A 215 -15.52 29.95 -3.39
N GLU A 216 -16.22 28.89 -2.99
CA GLU A 216 -16.13 28.26 -1.68
C GLU A 216 -14.69 27.96 -1.23
N LEU A 217 -14.36 28.41 -0.01
CA LEU A 217 -13.12 28.11 0.69
C LEU A 217 -13.02 26.60 0.93
N CYS A 218 -12.28 25.89 0.10
CA CYS A 218 -11.95 24.48 0.34
C CYS A 218 -10.57 24.39 0.99
N ALA A 219 -10.52 23.95 2.25
CA ALA A 219 -9.26 23.71 2.97
C ALA A 219 -8.43 22.65 2.23
N SER A 220 -7.31 23.06 1.63
CA SER A 220 -6.45 22.15 0.89
C SER A 220 -5.61 21.31 1.85
N LYS A 221 -5.58 20.00 1.65
CA LYS A 221 -4.71 19.05 2.40
C LYS A 221 -3.33 18.88 1.73
N THR A 222 -3.07 19.63 0.67
CA THR A 222 -1.91 19.51 -0.19
C THR A 222 -0.75 20.36 0.35
N PRO A 223 0.52 19.87 0.37
CA PRO A 223 1.69 20.67 0.72
C PRO A 223 1.80 21.96 -0.10
N LEU A 224 2.31 23.04 0.51
CA LEU A 224 2.63 24.29 -0.20
C LEU A 224 3.72 24.02 -1.24
N GLY A 225 3.47 24.32 -2.51
CA GLY A 225 4.42 24.10 -3.62
C GLY A 225 4.21 22.82 -4.43
N LEU A 226 3.23 21.98 -4.08
CA LEU A 226 2.89 20.78 -4.84
C LEU A 226 1.87 21.10 -5.96
N ARG A 227 2.27 20.95 -7.22
CA ARG A 227 1.36 21.00 -8.37
C ARG A 227 0.82 19.60 -8.64
N LEU A 228 -0.51 19.48 -8.63
CA LEU A 228 -1.21 18.20 -8.81
C LEU A 228 -1.91 18.20 -10.17
N GLU A 229 -1.45 17.33 -11.07
CA GLU A 229 -1.98 17.18 -12.42
C GLU A 229 -2.70 15.83 -12.59
N TYR A 230 -3.62 15.75 -13.54
CA TYR A 230 -4.15 14.48 -14.03
C TYR A 230 -4.08 14.42 -15.55
N MET A 231 -3.93 13.21 -16.08
CA MET A 231 -3.97 12.95 -17.52
C MET A 231 -4.96 11.83 -17.80
N ILE A 232 -5.89 12.07 -18.72
CA ILE A 232 -6.81 11.04 -19.21
C ILE A 232 -6.14 10.33 -20.39
N CYS A 233 -5.84 9.05 -20.22
CA CYS A 233 -5.14 8.21 -21.18
C CYS A 233 -5.98 7.00 -21.56
N GLU A 234 -6.11 6.73 -22.86
CA GLU A 234 -6.66 5.45 -23.31
C GLU A 234 -5.78 4.29 -22.84
N ALA A 235 -6.41 3.16 -22.49
CA ALA A 235 -5.71 1.97 -21.98
C ALA A 235 -4.58 1.49 -22.92
N SER A 236 -4.79 1.56 -24.23
CA SER A 236 -3.81 1.14 -25.24
C SER A 236 -2.58 2.06 -25.34
N LYS A 237 -2.69 3.31 -24.90
CA LYS A 237 -1.63 4.32 -25.02
C LYS A 237 -0.94 4.61 -23.69
N LYS A 238 -1.43 4.06 -22.59
CA LYS A 238 -0.99 4.40 -21.22
C LYS A 238 0.51 4.19 -21.02
N SER A 239 1.08 3.09 -21.53
CA SER A 239 2.52 2.81 -21.46
C SER A 239 3.35 3.75 -22.33
N SER A 240 2.90 4.05 -23.54
CA SER A 240 3.52 5.02 -24.44
C SER A 240 3.56 6.42 -23.82
N GLN A 241 2.46 6.85 -23.17
CA GLN A 241 2.37 8.12 -22.45
C GLN A 241 3.31 8.16 -21.24
N LEU A 242 3.46 7.06 -20.50
CA LEU A 242 4.44 6.99 -19.42
C LEU A 242 5.85 7.20 -19.96
N VAL A 243 6.22 6.53 -21.05
CA VAL A 243 7.57 6.61 -21.62
C VAL A 243 7.85 8.02 -22.13
N ASP A 244 6.95 8.62 -22.89
CA ASP A 244 7.08 10.01 -23.35
C ASP A 244 7.22 10.99 -22.19
N PHE A 245 6.38 10.84 -21.17
CA PHE A 245 6.44 11.66 -19.98
C PHE A 245 7.78 11.50 -19.22
N LEU A 246 8.33 10.29 -19.14
CA LEU A 246 9.64 10.04 -18.54
C LEU A 246 10.78 10.64 -19.39
N VAL A 247 10.69 10.57 -20.72
CA VAL A 247 11.66 11.15 -21.66
C VAL A 247 11.68 12.67 -21.56
N GLN A 248 10.52 13.32 -21.51
CA GLN A 248 10.39 14.77 -21.35
C GLN A 248 10.98 15.29 -20.03
N ASN A 249 11.03 14.41 -19.02
CA ASN A 249 11.55 14.72 -17.70
C ASN A 249 12.90 14.02 -17.43
N ASN A 250 13.64 13.67 -18.48
CA ASN A 250 14.96 13.07 -18.34
C ASN A 250 15.90 14.01 -17.54
N GLY A 251 16.75 13.43 -16.70
CA GLY A 251 17.62 14.19 -15.79
C GLY A 251 16.97 14.62 -14.47
N LYS A 252 15.68 14.33 -14.25
CA LYS A 252 15.02 14.49 -12.94
C LYS A 252 15.02 13.20 -12.12
N LYS A 253 14.78 13.34 -10.83
CA LYS A 253 14.50 12.23 -9.91
C LYS A 253 12.99 12.00 -9.87
N ILE A 254 12.56 10.83 -10.36
CA ILE A 254 11.15 10.50 -10.60
C ILE A 254 10.76 9.26 -9.79
N MET A 255 9.58 9.28 -9.15
CA MET A 255 8.97 8.08 -8.58
C MET A 255 7.70 7.71 -9.36
N VAL A 256 7.58 6.45 -9.75
CA VAL A 256 6.42 5.91 -10.47
C VAL A 256 5.72 4.86 -9.61
N TYR A 257 4.48 5.13 -9.23
CA TYR A 257 3.64 4.24 -8.44
C TYR A 257 2.81 3.31 -9.31
N PHE A 258 2.92 2.01 -9.05
CA PHE A 258 2.11 0.95 -9.64
C PHE A 258 1.21 0.29 -8.60
N ALA A 259 0.10 -0.29 -9.05
CA ALA A 259 -0.89 -0.91 -8.16
C ALA A 259 -0.35 -2.12 -7.37
N THR A 260 0.52 -2.95 -7.96
CA THR A 260 0.95 -4.22 -7.35
C THR A 260 2.46 -4.45 -7.44
N CYS A 261 2.97 -5.32 -6.56
CA CYS A 261 4.39 -5.74 -6.60
C CYS A 261 4.76 -6.40 -7.94
N ALA A 262 3.85 -7.18 -8.53
CA ALA A 262 4.10 -7.84 -9.80
C ALA A 262 4.16 -6.82 -10.96
N CYS A 263 3.41 -5.72 -10.90
CA CYS A 263 3.53 -4.62 -11.86
C CYS A 263 4.91 -3.95 -11.74
N VAL A 264 5.37 -3.65 -10.52
CA VAL A 264 6.72 -3.11 -10.29
C VAL A 264 7.80 -4.03 -10.86
N ASP A 265 7.71 -5.34 -10.57
CA ASP A 265 8.65 -6.34 -11.08
C ASP A 265 8.68 -6.42 -12.61
N TYR A 266 7.55 -6.21 -13.27
CA TYR A 266 7.41 -6.23 -14.72
C TYR A 266 7.97 -4.95 -15.36
N TRP A 267 7.51 -3.77 -14.92
CA TRP A 267 7.96 -2.49 -15.46
C TRP A 267 9.45 -2.23 -15.20
N ALA A 268 10.00 -2.72 -14.09
CA ALA A 268 11.44 -2.68 -13.83
C ALA A 268 12.28 -3.49 -14.84
N VAL A 269 11.69 -4.48 -15.51
CA VAL A 269 12.35 -5.26 -16.57
C VAL A 269 12.07 -4.66 -17.95
N VAL A 270 10.86 -4.16 -18.18
CA VAL A 270 10.44 -3.67 -19.50
C VAL A 270 10.98 -2.28 -19.82
N LEU A 271 10.88 -1.32 -18.89
CA LEU A 271 11.29 0.06 -19.15
C LEU A 271 12.77 0.18 -19.58
N PRO A 272 13.74 -0.55 -18.99
CA PRO A 272 15.14 -0.51 -19.45
C PRO A 272 15.38 -1.08 -20.85
N LEU A 273 14.45 -1.89 -21.38
CA LEU A 273 14.57 -2.48 -22.72
C LEU A 273 14.12 -1.51 -23.82
N LEU A 274 13.39 -0.45 -23.47
CA LEU A 274 12.90 0.54 -24.41
C LEU A 274 14.03 1.47 -24.82
N ASN A 275 14.17 1.70 -26.13
CA ASN A 275 15.26 2.50 -26.67
C ASN A 275 15.25 3.94 -26.13
N SER A 276 14.06 4.51 -25.95
CA SER A 276 13.85 5.90 -25.53
C SER A 276 14.26 6.14 -24.06
N LEU A 277 14.40 5.10 -23.25
CA LEU A 277 14.81 5.20 -21.83
C LEU A 277 16.22 4.67 -21.57
N LYS A 278 16.99 4.34 -22.61
CA LYS A 278 18.39 3.91 -22.47
C LYS A 278 19.21 5.00 -21.78
N GLY A 279 19.87 4.64 -20.68
CA GLY A 279 20.71 5.55 -19.89
C GLY A 279 20.04 6.13 -18.64
N SER A 280 18.72 5.95 -18.47
CA SER A 280 18.05 6.30 -17.21
C SER A 280 18.13 5.12 -16.22
N PRO A 281 18.69 5.30 -15.00
CA PRO A 281 18.70 4.24 -14.00
C PRO A 281 17.28 3.98 -13.48
N ILE A 282 16.83 2.73 -13.56
CA ILE A 282 15.49 2.31 -13.10
C ILE A 282 15.66 1.34 -11.93
N ILE A 283 15.10 1.69 -10.78
CA ILE A 283 15.27 0.95 -9.52
C ILE A 283 13.89 0.46 -9.04
N PRO A 284 13.68 -0.86 -8.87
CA PRO A 284 12.45 -1.39 -8.28
C PRO A 284 12.44 -1.28 -6.75
N TYR A 285 11.27 -0.97 -6.19
CA TYR A 285 11.06 -0.93 -4.74
C TYR A 285 9.65 -1.39 -4.34
N HIS A 286 9.53 -2.53 -3.65
CA HIS A 286 8.25 -3.02 -3.16
C HIS A 286 8.41 -3.93 -1.92
N GLY A 287 7.28 -4.17 -1.22
CA GLY A 287 7.28 -4.88 0.07
C GLY A 287 7.74 -6.34 0.03
N LYS A 288 7.54 -7.05 -1.09
CA LYS A 288 7.97 -8.45 -1.27
C LYS A 288 9.47 -8.61 -1.56
N MET A 289 10.24 -7.52 -1.67
CA MET A 289 11.70 -7.59 -1.79
C MET A 289 12.33 -8.03 -0.46
N LYS A 290 13.42 -8.80 -0.54
CA LYS A 290 14.25 -9.11 0.64
C LYS A 290 14.84 -7.83 1.23
N GLN A 291 15.03 -7.79 2.54
CA GLN A 291 15.45 -6.60 3.28
C GLN A 291 16.76 -5.98 2.73
N GLY A 292 17.84 -6.75 2.62
CA GLY A 292 19.13 -6.22 2.14
C GLY A 292 19.06 -5.58 0.73
N PRO A 293 18.52 -6.27 -0.29
CA PRO A 293 18.28 -5.66 -1.60
C PRO A 293 17.37 -4.43 -1.57
N ARG A 294 16.37 -4.39 -0.69
CA ARG A 294 15.45 -3.26 -0.53
C ARG A 294 16.15 -2.03 0.04
N GLU A 295 16.98 -2.21 1.06
CA GLU A 295 17.83 -1.14 1.62
C GLU A 295 18.83 -0.62 0.59
N LYS A 296 19.47 -1.53 -0.16
CA LYS A 296 20.41 -1.16 -1.23
C LYS A 296 19.71 -0.39 -2.36
N ALA A 297 18.50 -0.79 -2.73
CA ALA A 297 17.71 -0.08 -3.75
C ALA A 297 17.39 1.35 -3.30
N LEU A 298 16.96 1.52 -2.04
CA LEU A 298 16.67 2.85 -1.48
C LEU A 298 17.93 3.71 -1.39
N ALA A 299 19.04 3.17 -0.88
CA ALA A 299 20.32 3.88 -0.81
C ALA A 299 20.80 4.29 -2.21
N SER A 300 20.78 3.36 -3.16
CA SER A 300 21.16 3.62 -4.55
C SER A 300 20.30 4.71 -5.18
N PHE A 301 18.98 4.73 -4.92
CA PHE A 301 18.13 5.79 -5.43
C PHE A 301 18.40 7.13 -4.76
N SER A 302 18.61 7.13 -3.43
CA SER A 302 18.95 8.34 -2.68
C SER A 302 20.24 9.00 -3.19
N ASP A 303 21.27 8.21 -3.51
CA ASP A 303 22.57 8.71 -3.98
C ASP A 303 22.55 9.21 -5.43
N LEU A 304 21.57 8.80 -6.24
CA LEU A 304 21.44 9.28 -7.61
C LEU A 304 20.94 10.73 -7.67
N SER A 305 21.58 11.53 -8.53
CA SER A 305 21.12 12.88 -8.89
C SER A 305 19.87 12.85 -9.78
N SER A 306 19.78 11.86 -10.66
CA SER A 306 18.65 11.64 -11.57
C SER A 306 18.38 10.15 -11.74
N GLY A 307 17.11 9.77 -11.83
CA GLY A 307 16.73 8.36 -11.95
C GLY A 307 15.26 8.10 -11.69
N ILE A 308 14.83 6.87 -11.95
CA ILE A 308 13.43 6.46 -11.86
C ILE A 308 13.29 5.36 -10.80
N LEU A 309 12.53 5.61 -9.75
CA LEU A 309 12.13 4.59 -8.77
C LEU A 309 10.74 4.07 -9.14
N VAL A 310 10.64 2.78 -9.48
CA VAL A 310 9.34 2.12 -9.71
C VAL A 310 8.91 1.41 -8.44
N CYS A 311 7.75 1.77 -7.89
CA CYS A 311 7.37 1.34 -6.55
C CYS A 311 5.88 1.11 -6.33
N THR A 312 5.54 0.43 -5.22
CA THR A 312 4.18 0.34 -4.69
C THR A 312 3.96 1.32 -3.53
N ASP A 313 2.77 1.30 -2.93
CA ASP A 313 2.39 2.12 -1.77
C ASP A 313 3.30 2.01 -0.54
N VAL A 314 4.14 0.98 -0.48
CA VAL A 314 5.18 0.86 0.57
C VAL A 314 6.14 2.05 0.53
N ALA A 315 6.40 2.62 -0.65
CA ALA A 315 7.25 3.80 -0.80
C ALA A 315 6.52 5.13 -0.54
N ALA A 316 5.19 5.13 -0.46
CA ALA A 316 4.39 6.34 -0.30
C ALA A 316 4.44 6.92 1.12
N ARG A 317 4.99 6.20 2.09
CA ARG A 317 4.84 6.51 3.52
C ARG A 317 6.11 6.31 4.32
N GLY A 318 6.36 7.21 5.26
CA GLY A 318 7.45 7.11 6.21
C GLY A 318 8.90 7.06 5.70
N LEU A 319 9.14 7.05 4.38
CA LEU A 319 10.48 7.09 3.81
C LEU A 319 10.95 8.53 3.54
N ASP A 320 12.07 8.92 4.11
CA ASP A 320 12.79 10.12 3.71
C ASP A 320 13.69 9.83 2.52
N ILE A 321 13.03 9.81 1.36
CA ILE A 321 13.71 9.84 0.08
C ILE A 321 14.09 11.30 -0.15
N PRO A 322 15.37 11.61 -0.40
CA PRO A 322 15.81 12.97 -0.74
C PRO A 322 14.97 13.52 -1.88
N SER A 323 14.63 14.81 -1.78
CA SER A 323 13.65 15.50 -2.61
C SER A 323 13.57 14.98 -4.04
N VAL A 324 12.46 14.32 -4.32
CA VAL A 324 12.11 13.81 -5.65
C VAL A 324 11.46 14.96 -6.40
N ASP A 325 11.85 15.19 -7.65
CA ASP A 325 11.30 16.31 -8.43
C ASP A 325 9.87 16.04 -8.86
N LEU A 326 9.56 14.77 -9.18
CA LEU A 326 8.30 14.43 -9.81
C LEU A 326 7.74 13.06 -9.42
N ILE A 327 6.43 13.03 -9.16
CA ILE A 327 5.68 11.81 -8.82
C ILE A 327 4.73 11.46 -9.97
N VAL A 328 4.81 10.21 -10.45
CA VAL A 328 3.86 9.65 -11.40
C VAL A 328 3.05 8.57 -10.70
N GLN A 329 1.74 8.78 -10.57
CA GLN A 329 0.80 7.76 -10.15
C GLN A 329 0.27 7.08 -11.41
N TYR A 330 1.01 6.08 -11.89
CA TYR A 330 0.64 5.33 -13.09
C TYR A 330 -0.72 4.66 -12.89
N ASP A 331 -0.91 4.04 -11.73
CA ASP A 331 -2.21 3.54 -11.30
C ASP A 331 -2.70 4.35 -10.10
N PRO A 332 -3.95 4.79 -10.06
CA PRO A 332 -4.54 5.37 -8.86
C PRO A 332 -4.39 4.42 -7.65
N PRO A 333 -4.18 4.96 -6.43
CA PRO A 333 -4.06 4.13 -5.24
C PRO A 333 -5.38 3.43 -4.92
N GLN A 334 -5.32 2.12 -4.60
CA GLN A 334 -6.50 1.34 -4.20
C GLN A 334 -7.31 2.01 -3.07
N ASP A 335 -6.58 2.61 -2.14
CA ASP A 335 -7.11 3.43 -1.06
C ASP A 335 -6.83 4.91 -1.39
N PRO A 336 -7.86 5.74 -1.64
CA PRO A 336 -7.65 7.14 -1.98
C PRO A 336 -7.03 7.97 -0.85
N ASP A 337 -7.06 7.49 0.39
CA ASP A 337 -6.36 8.15 1.50
C ASP A 337 -4.85 8.17 1.26
N VAL A 338 -4.32 7.20 0.47
CA VAL A 338 -2.90 7.11 0.10
C VAL A 338 -2.47 8.14 -0.94
N PHE A 339 -3.40 8.70 -1.69
CA PHE A 339 -3.11 9.62 -2.80
C PHE A 339 -2.21 10.78 -2.37
N ILE A 340 -2.56 11.44 -1.26
CA ILE A 340 -1.81 12.59 -0.75
C ILE A 340 -0.42 12.17 -0.25
N HIS A 341 -0.26 10.94 0.25
CA HIS A 341 1.04 10.47 0.74
C HIS A 341 1.99 10.10 -0.40
N ARG A 342 1.46 9.57 -1.52
CA ARG A 342 2.22 9.39 -2.76
C ARG A 342 2.72 10.73 -3.27
N ALA A 343 1.81 11.70 -3.41
CA ALA A 343 2.14 13.02 -3.93
C ALA A 343 3.07 13.79 -2.97
N GLY A 344 2.92 13.62 -1.65
CA GLY A 344 3.77 14.24 -0.62
C GLY A 344 5.18 13.64 -0.47
N ARG A 345 5.64 12.82 -1.44
CA ARG A 345 7.05 12.45 -1.59
C ARG A 345 7.87 13.53 -2.31
N THR A 346 7.22 14.38 -3.10
CA THR A 346 7.81 15.62 -3.63
C THR A 346 7.36 16.83 -2.80
N ALA A 347 7.76 18.04 -3.19
CA ALA A 347 7.44 19.31 -2.55
C ALA A 347 7.72 19.33 -1.03
N ARG A 348 8.94 18.91 -0.64
CA ARG A 348 9.40 18.87 0.75
C ARG A 348 10.37 20.01 1.05
N TYR A 349 10.41 20.46 2.30
CA TYR A 349 11.37 21.46 2.78
C TYR A 349 11.45 22.72 1.91
N ASP A 350 10.29 23.34 1.63
CA ASP A 350 10.14 24.56 0.82
C ASP A 350 10.53 24.44 -0.67
N GLN A 351 10.70 23.21 -1.18
CA GLN A 351 10.87 22.96 -2.61
C GLN A 351 9.52 22.80 -3.33
N GLU A 352 9.49 23.18 -4.60
CA GLU A 352 8.37 22.86 -5.48
C GLU A 352 8.44 21.40 -5.93
N GLY A 353 7.30 20.85 -6.31
CA GLY A 353 7.19 19.48 -6.78
C GLY A 353 5.98 19.27 -7.66
N ASP A 354 6.10 18.37 -8.63
CA ASP A 354 5.02 18.02 -9.54
C ASP A 354 4.55 16.60 -9.26
N ALA A 355 3.24 16.37 -9.25
CA ALA A 355 2.68 15.03 -9.23
C ALA A 355 1.56 14.87 -10.25
N ILE A 356 1.61 13.80 -11.03
CA ILE A 356 0.61 13.48 -12.05
C ILE A 356 -0.05 12.14 -11.77
N VAL A 357 -1.37 12.03 -11.97
CA VAL A 357 -2.09 10.76 -11.96
C VAL A 357 -2.62 10.42 -13.35
N PHE A 358 -2.43 9.17 -13.77
CA PHE A 358 -3.00 8.69 -15.03
C PHE A 358 -4.35 8.05 -14.75
N LEU A 359 -5.36 8.48 -15.49
CA LEU A 359 -6.73 7.98 -15.39
C LEU A 359 -7.18 7.44 -16.74
N LEU A 360 -7.96 6.35 -16.73
CA LEU A 360 -8.67 5.90 -17.93
C LEU A 360 -9.86 6.83 -18.21
N PRO A 361 -10.38 6.87 -19.46
CA PRO A 361 -11.52 7.75 -19.80
C PRO A 361 -12.79 7.53 -18.98
N LYS A 362 -12.93 6.37 -18.35
CA LYS A 362 -14.08 6.02 -17.50
C LYS A 362 -13.85 6.30 -16.00
N GLU A 363 -12.69 6.85 -15.65
CA GLU A 363 -12.25 7.15 -14.28
C GLU A 363 -12.22 8.67 -14.00
N ASP A 364 -12.70 9.50 -14.92
CA ASP A 364 -12.78 10.96 -14.82
C ASP A 364 -13.47 11.45 -13.54
N THR A 365 -14.52 10.77 -13.10
CA THR A 365 -15.22 11.03 -11.82
C THR A 365 -14.32 10.95 -10.59
N TYR A 366 -13.14 10.33 -10.67
CA TYR A 366 -12.13 10.34 -9.61
C TYR A 366 -11.60 11.75 -9.32
N VAL A 367 -11.51 12.62 -10.34
CA VAL A 367 -11.07 14.01 -10.20
C VAL A 367 -12.04 14.80 -9.34
N GLU A 368 -13.35 14.67 -9.60
CA GLU A 368 -14.40 15.30 -8.79
C GLU A 368 -14.40 14.78 -7.35
N PHE A 369 -14.21 13.47 -7.18
CA PHE A 369 -14.09 12.86 -5.86
C PHE A 369 -12.91 13.43 -5.08
N LEU A 370 -11.72 13.57 -5.68
CA LEU A 370 -10.56 14.16 -5.03
C LEU A 370 -10.76 15.65 -4.72
N LYS A 371 -11.41 16.39 -5.62
CA LYS A 371 -11.78 17.79 -5.40
C LYS A 371 -12.69 17.94 -4.18
N PHE A 372 -13.70 17.08 -4.02
CA PHE A 372 -14.56 17.07 -2.82
C PHE A 372 -13.78 16.76 -1.53
N ARG A 373 -12.66 16.03 -1.63
CA ARG A 373 -11.76 15.74 -0.51
C ARG A 373 -10.73 16.85 -0.22
N GLY A 374 -10.81 17.98 -0.91
CA GLY A 374 -9.89 19.11 -0.75
C GLY A 374 -8.56 18.93 -1.51
N VAL A 375 -8.54 18.08 -2.53
CA VAL A 375 -7.36 17.81 -3.38
C VAL A 375 -7.71 18.18 -4.83
N PRO A 376 -7.66 19.47 -5.21
CA PRO A 376 -7.93 19.88 -6.59
C PRO A 376 -6.79 19.43 -7.51
N LEU A 377 -7.15 18.95 -8.70
CA LEU A 377 -6.22 18.54 -9.76
C LEU A 377 -6.41 19.42 -10.99
N THR A 378 -5.32 19.70 -11.70
CA THR A 378 -5.33 20.41 -13.00
C THR A 378 -5.17 19.42 -14.15
N GLU A 379 -5.94 19.61 -15.22
CA GLU A 379 -5.84 18.72 -16.38
C GLU A 379 -4.57 18.99 -17.18
N ARG A 380 -3.86 17.92 -17.53
CA ARG A 380 -2.80 17.92 -18.53
C ARG A 380 -3.28 17.17 -19.76
N VAL A 381 -3.27 17.87 -20.90
CA VAL A 381 -3.69 17.30 -22.18
C VAL A 381 -2.72 16.18 -22.59
N CYS A 382 -3.30 15.03 -22.94
CA CYS A 382 -2.58 13.87 -23.44
C CYS A 382 -2.03 14.19 -24.85
N PRO A 383 -0.70 14.17 -25.09
CA PRO A 383 -0.15 14.39 -26.41
C PRO A 383 -0.61 13.30 -27.39
N SER A 384 -1.08 13.71 -28.56
CA SER A 384 -1.60 12.79 -29.57
C SER A 384 -0.52 12.09 -30.41
N ASN A 385 0.70 12.62 -30.42
CA ASN A 385 1.82 12.18 -31.27
C ASN A 385 2.91 11.45 -30.47
N THR A 386 2.52 10.49 -29.64
CA THR A 386 3.46 9.72 -28.82
C THR A 386 3.91 8.45 -29.55
N GLU A 387 5.20 8.13 -29.50
CA GLU A 387 5.76 6.89 -30.04
C GLU A 387 5.09 5.67 -29.40
N ASP A 388 4.61 4.72 -30.23
CA ASP A 388 4.00 3.50 -29.71
C ASP A 388 5.09 2.51 -29.25
N VAL A 389 5.15 2.27 -27.94
CA VAL A 389 6.13 1.36 -27.32
C VAL A 389 5.64 -0.08 -27.28
N VAL A 390 4.34 -0.34 -27.50
CA VAL A 390 3.75 -1.68 -27.41
C VAL A 390 4.42 -2.70 -28.34
N PRO A 391 4.77 -2.39 -29.60
CA PRO A 391 5.51 -3.31 -30.46
C PRO A 391 6.88 -3.70 -29.89
N GLN A 392 7.60 -2.76 -29.28
CA GLN A 392 8.91 -3.03 -28.65
C GLN A 392 8.75 -3.95 -27.44
N ILE A 393 7.74 -3.70 -26.60
CA ILE A 393 7.42 -4.54 -25.44
C ILE A 393 7.06 -5.97 -25.89
N ARG A 394 6.22 -6.11 -26.92
CA ARG A 394 5.85 -7.43 -27.47
C ARG A 394 7.05 -8.15 -28.07
N SER A 395 7.95 -7.44 -28.77
CA SER A 395 9.20 -8.03 -29.28
C SER A 395 10.06 -8.57 -28.13
N ALA A 396 10.24 -7.79 -27.06
CA ALA A 396 10.98 -8.23 -25.87
C ALA A 396 10.33 -9.46 -25.20
N ALA A 397 8.99 -9.53 -25.15
CA ALA A 397 8.28 -10.69 -24.62
C ALA A 397 8.44 -11.96 -25.49
N ARG A 398 8.61 -11.81 -26.81
CA ARG A 398 8.91 -12.93 -27.73
C ARG A 398 10.33 -13.45 -27.56
N GLU A 399 11.27 -12.56 -27.26
CA GLU A 399 12.69 -12.90 -27.11
C GLU A 399 13.02 -13.50 -25.75
N ASP A 400 12.42 -13.00 -24.66
CA ASP A 400 12.71 -13.45 -23.31
C ASP A 400 11.44 -13.87 -22.54
N ARG A 401 11.42 -15.15 -22.16
CA ARG A 401 10.34 -15.73 -21.35
C ARG A 401 10.13 -15.00 -20.02
N ASN A 402 11.17 -14.44 -19.42
CA ASN A 402 11.03 -13.71 -18.16
C ASN A 402 10.17 -12.44 -18.31
N VAL A 403 10.30 -11.73 -19.43
CA VAL A 403 9.46 -10.56 -19.74
C VAL A 403 8.00 -10.99 -19.89
N MET A 404 7.77 -12.05 -20.66
CA MET A 404 6.43 -12.59 -20.91
C MET A 404 5.73 -13.06 -19.62
N GLU A 405 6.39 -13.89 -18.80
CA GLU A 405 5.80 -14.42 -17.57
C GLU A 405 5.53 -13.31 -16.54
N LYS A 406 6.44 -12.33 -16.43
CA LYS A 406 6.21 -11.17 -15.58
C LYS A 406 5.04 -10.33 -16.07
N GLY A 407 4.89 -10.14 -17.39
CA GLY A 407 3.76 -9.43 -17.99
C GLY A 407 2.42 -10.09 -17.66
N LEU A 408 2.33 -11.41 -17.85
CA LEU A 408 1.12 -12.18 -17.51
C LEU A 408 0.77 -12.05 -16.02
N ARG A 409 1.77 -12.20 -15.14
CA ARG A 409 1.58 -12.08 -13.69
C ARG A 409 1.16 -10.66 -13.28
N ALA A 410 1.80 -9.64 -13.86
CA ALA A 410 1.50 -8.25 -13.59
C ALA A 410 0.06 -7.91 -14.00
N PHE A 411 -0.34 -8.28 -15.22
CA PHE A 411 -1.69 -8.07 -15.74
C PHE A 411 -2.78 -8.71 -14.87
N VAL A 412 -2.62 -10.01 -14.52
CA VAL A 412 -3.59 -10.69 -13.65
C VAL A 412 -3.67 -10.02 -12.27
N SER A 413 -2.51 -9.62 -11.72
CA SER A 413 -2.48 -8.94 -10.43
C SER A 413 -3.13 -7.55 -10.47
N PHE A 414 -2.96 -6.82 -11.58
CA PHE A 414 -3.56 -5.50 -11.77
C PHE A 414 -5.08 -5.61 -11.82
N ILE A 415 -5.64 -6.56 -12.58
CA ILE A 415 -7.09 -6.76 -12.66
C ILE A 415 -7.69 -7.08 -11.28
N ARG A 416 -7.02 -7.93 -10.50
CA ARG A 416 -7.44 -8.23 -9.13
C ARG A 416 -7.39 -6.99 -8.24
N ALA A 417 -6.29 -6.24 -8.30
CA ALA A 417 -6.14 -5.02 -7.53
C ALA A 417 -7.19 -3.95 -7.90
N TYR A 418 -7.55 -3.87 -9.18
CA TYR A 418 -8.60 -2.99 -9.68
C TYR A 418 -9.99 -3.41 -9.20
N LYS A 419 -10.27 -4.73 -9.15
CA LYS A 419 -11.53 -5.28 -8.60
C LYS A 419 -11.70 -4.95 -7.11
N GLU A 420 -10.60 -4.94 -6.35
CA GLU A 420 -10.58 -4.70 -4.91
C GLU A 420 -10.46 -3.21 -4.52
N HIS A 421 -10.49 -2.30 -5.50
CA HIS A 421 -10.36 -0.87 -5.26
C HIS A 421 -11.46 -0.34 -4.33
N HIS A 422 -11.11 0.49 -3.32
CA HIS A 422 -12.06 0.99 -2.32
C HIS A 422 -13.19 1.82 -2.96
N CYS A 423 -12.84 2.64 -3.96
CA CYS A 423 -13.79 3.37 -4.82
C CYS A 423 -14.35 2.51 -5.98
N SER A 424 -14.96 1.35 -5.69
CA SER A 424 -15.51 0.43 -6.70
C SER A 424 -16.61 1.02 -7.60
N TYR A 425 -17.26 2.10 -7.17
CA TYR A 425 -18.25 2.84 -7.98
C TYR A 425 -17.61 3.68 -9.09
N ILE A 426 -16.39 4.15 -8.87
CA ILE A 426 -15.59 4.91 -9.84
C ILE A 426 -14.81 3.92 -10.70
N PHE A 427 -14.02 3.08 -10.05
CA PHE A 427 -13.21 2.03 -10.66
C PHE A 427 -14.03 0.77 -10.91
N ARG A 428 -14.98 0.86 -11.84
CA ARG A 428 -15.88 -0.25 -12.18
C ARG A 428 -15.13 -1.29 -13.01
N TRP A 429 -14.77 -2.41 -12.39
CA TRP A 429 -14.02 -3.47 -13.05
C TRP A 429 -14.71 -4.02 -14.32
N LYS A 430 -16.05 -4.05 -14.36
CA LYS A 430 -16.82 -4.50 -15.54
C LYS A 430 -16.67 -3.59 -16.76
N ASP A 431 -16.33 -2.31 -16.53
CA ASP A 431 -16.13 -1.34 -17.60
C ASP A 431 -14.68 -1.28 -18.09
N LEU A 432 -13.80 -2.07 -17.47
CA LEU A 432 -12.38 -2.13 -17.80
C LEU A 432 -12.15 -2.74 -19.18
N GLU A 433 -11.40 -2.04 -20.02
CA GLU A 433 -11.09 -2.46 -21.40
C GLU A 433 -9.89 -3.41 -21.41
N ILE A 434 -10.14 -4.65 -20.99
CA ILE A 434 -9.09 -5.64 -20.74
C ILE A 434 -8.30 -6.00 -21.99
N GLY A 435 -8.95 -6.01 -23.17
CA GLY A 435 -8.25 -6.26 -24.43
C GLY A 435 -7.16 -5.22 -24.72
N LYS A 436 -7.47 -3.94 -24.52
CA LYS A 436 -6.51 -2.83 -24.69
C LYS A 436 -5.42 -2.83 -23.61
N LEU A 437 -5.77 -3.15 -22.36
CA LEU A 437 -4.77 -3.31 -21.29
C LEU A 437 -3.82 -4.48 -21.56
N ALA A 438 -4.33 -5.59 -22.10
CA ALA A 438 -3.49 -6.74 -22.47
C ALA A 438 -2.48 -6.36 -23.56
N MET A 439 -2.85 -5.47 -24.49
CA MET A 439 -1.91 -4.89 -25.46
C MET A 439 -0.86 -4.02 -24.77
N GLU A 440 -1.25 -3.19 -23.80
CA GLU A 440 -0.36 -2.29 -23.07
C GLU A 440 0.70 -3.04 -22.23
N TYR A 441 0.33 -4.14 -21.57
CA TYR A 441 1.26 -5.09 -20.94
C TYR A 441 2.05 -5.96 -21.94
N GLY A 442 1.91 -5.71 -23.25
CA GLY A 442 2.60 -6.43 -24.31
C GLY A 442 2.36 -7.94 -24.29
N LEU A 443 1.17 -8.38 -23.87
CA LEU A 443 0.85 -9.80 -23.80
C LEU A 443 0.77 -10.41 -25.20
N LEU A 444 1.36 -11.59 -25.36
CA LEU A 444 1.28 -12.38 -26.60
C LEU A 444 -0.04 -13.15 -26.69
N GLN A 445 -0.56 -13.57 -25.53
CA GLN A 445 -1.82 -14.31 -25.38
C GLN A 445 -2.53 -13.86 -24.11
N ILE A 446 -3.87 -13.88 -24.12
CA ILE A 446 -4.68 -13.59 -22.94
C ILE A 446 -4.58 -14.75 -21.93
N PRO A 447 -4.29 -14.47 -20.64
CA PRO A 447 -4.21 -15.52 -19.62
C PRO A 447 -5.58 -16.15 -19.32
N SER A 448 -5.55 -17.43 -18.98
CA SER A 448 -6.74 -18.20 -18.60
C SER A 448 -7.14 -17.91 -17.15
N MET A 449 -7.81 -16.78 -16.90
CA MET A 449 -8.26 -16.36 -15.55
C MET A 449 -9.78 -16.50 -15.37
N PRO A 450 -10.29 -16.84 -14.16
CA PRO A 450 -11.73 -16.99 -13.89
C PRO A 450 -12.57 -15.81 -14.40
N GLU A 451 -12.06 -14.59 -14.21
CA GLU A 451 -12.71 -13.34 -14.58
C GLU A 451 -12.94 -13.23 -16.11
N VAL A 452 -12.01 -13.76 -16.90
CA VAL A 452 -12.10 -13.85 -18.37
C VAL A 452 -12.95 -15.05 -18.81
N LYS A 453 -12.86 -16.19 -18.11
CA LYS A 453 -13.60 -17.42 -18.43
C LYS A 453 -15.12 -17.25 -18.36
N HIS A 454 -15.61 -16.40 -17.47
CA HIS A 454 -17.05 -16.15 -17.31
C HIS A 454 -17.62 -15.13 -18.31
N HIS A 455 -16.87 -14.74 -19.36
CA HIS A 455 -17.30 -13.78 -20.40
C HIS A 455 -17.83 -12.45 -19.81
N SER A 456 -17.33 -12.06 -18.63
CA SER A 456 -17.80 -10.89 -17.91
C SER A 456 -17.27 -9.57 -18.49
N LEU A 457 -16.22 -9.64 -19.31
CA LEU A 457 -15.40 -8.51 -19.74
C LEU A 457 -15.12 -8.60 -21.24
N SER A 458 -15.11 -7.45 -21.92
CA SER A 458 -14.80 -7.38 -23.35
C SER A 458 -13.30 -7.56 -23.62
N LEU A 459 -12.99 -8.36 -24.64
CA LEU A 459 -11.63 -8.54 -25.18
C LEU A 459 -11.36 -7.63 -26.39
N ASP A 460 -12.27 -6.70 -26.69
CA ASP A 460 -12.13 -5.76 -27.81
C ASP A 460 -10.82 -4.96 -27.69
N GLY A 461 -10.10 -4.85 -28.81
CA GLY A 461 -8.82 -4.15 -28.88
C GLY A 461 -7.59 -5.00 -28.56
N PHE A 462 -7.74 -6.29 -28.22
CA PHE A 462 -6.61 -7.21 -28.17
C PHE A 462 -6.31 -7.78 -29.56
N ILE A 463 -5.04 -7.73 -29.97
CA ILE A 463 -4.56 -8.35 -31.20
C ILE A 463 -3.67 -9.53 -30.79
N PRO A 464 -4.11 -10.79 -30.97
CA PRO A 464 -3.27 -11.96 -30.69
C PRO A 464 -2.06 -11.96 -31.64
N VAL A 465 -0.96 -12.57 -31.19
CA VAL A 465 0.12 -12.90 -32.12
C VAL A 465 -0.17 -14.29 -32.68
N ASP A 466 -0.49 -14.36 -33.97
CA ASP A 466 -0.61 -15.61 -34.68
C ASP A 466 0.78 -16.28 -34.82
N ASP A 467 0.84 -17.61 -34.77
CA ASP A 467 2.05 -18.43 -34.97
C ASP A 467 3.13 -18.47 -33.86
N ILE A 468 2.78 -18.16 -32.59
CA ILE A 468 3.73 -18.33 -31.47
C ILE A 468 3.31 -19.46 -30.53
N ASP A 469 4.14 -20.52 -30.48
CA ASP A 469 4.11 -21.49 -29.40
C ASP A 469 4.80 -20.90 -28.16
N VAL A 470 3.99 -20.38 -27.24
CA VAL A 470 4.39 -19.80 -25.94
C VAL A 470 5.26 -20.77 -25.12
N THR A 471 5.15 -22.08 -25.36
CA THR A 471 5.96 -23.08 -24.67
C THR A 471 7.42 -23.09 -25.16
N GLN A 472 7.70 -22.64 -26.38
CA GLN A 472 9.05 -22.67 -26.97
C GLN A 472 9.91 -21.46 -26.62
N ILE A 473 9.32 -20.37 -26.13
CA ILE A 473 10.06 -19.17 -25.72
C ILE A 473 11.00 -19.53 -24.56
N LYS A 474 12.30 -19.22 -24.71
CA LYS A 474 13.37 -19.54 -23.75
C LYS A 474 13.67 -18.34 -22.84
N TYR A 475 14.24 -18.59 -21.67
CA TYR A 475 14.82 -17.49 -20.88
C TYR A 475 16.13 -17.02 -21.51
N LYS A 476 16.33 -15.70 -21.58
CA LYS A 476 17.62 -15.12 -22.01
C LYS A 476 18.74 -15.46 -21.01
N ASP A 477 18.39 -15.58 -19.74
CA ASP A 477 19.29 -16.06 -18.68
C ASP A 477 19.48 -17.59 -18.75
N LYS A 478 20.72 -18.01 -19.05
CA LYS A 478 21.12 -19.42 -19.17
C LYS A 478 20.90 -20.22 -17.87
N ALA A 479 21.04 -19.60 -16.71
CA ALA A 479 20.87 -20.29 -15.41
C ALA A 479 19.40 -20.61 -15.16
N ARG A 480 18.50 -19.65 -15.41
CA ARG A 480 17.05 -19.85 -15.31
C ARG A 480 16.53 -20.86 -16.34
N GLU A 481 17.05 -20.84 -17.56
CA GLU A 481 16.69 -21.83 -18.57
C GLU A 481 17.09 -23.25 -18.16
N LYS A 482 18.27 -23.42 -17.53
CA LYS A 482 18.69 -24.72 -16.98
C LYS A 482 17.76 -25.18 -15.84
N GLN A 483 17.34 -24.29 -14.95
CA GLN A 483 16.39 -24.60 -13.89
C GLN A 483 15.02 -24.99 -14.45
N ARG A 484 14.53 -24.28 -15.47
CA ARG A 484 13.27 -24.58 -16.14
C ARG A 484 13.28 -25.98 -16.77
N LYS A 485 14.34 -26.33 -17.51
CA LYS A 485 14.47 -27.67 -18.11
C LYS A 485 14.46 -28.77 -17.05
N LYS A 486 15.09 -28.54 -15.88
CA LYS A 486 15.01 -29.47 -14.75
C LYS A 486 13.58 -29.58 -14.19
N ALA A 487 12.90 -28.45 -14.01
CA ALA A 487 11.52 -28.44 -13.52
C ALA A 487 10.52 -29.09 -14.48
N LEU A 488 10.69 -28.90 -15.80
CA LEU A 488 9.87 -29.55 -16.82
C LEU A 488 10.11 -31.07 -16.86
N LYS A 489 11.35 -31.52 -16.72
CA LYS A 489 11.67 -32.95 -16.59
C LYS A 489 11.01 -33.55 -15.34
N ARG A 490 11.15 -32.88 -14.20
CA ARG A 490 10.53 -33.33 -12.95
C ARG A 490 9.01 -33.38 -13.05
N LYS A 491 8.37 -32.38 -13.65
CA LYS A 491 6.92 -32.38 -13.90
C LYS A 491 6.49 -33.49 -14.86
N ALA A 492 7.25 -33.75 -15.92
CA ALA A 492 6.95 -34.84 -16.85
C ALA A 492 7.08 -36.21 -16.17
N GLU A 493 8.07 -36.37 -15.28
CA GLU A 493 8.23 -37.57 -14.43
C GLU A 493 7.07 -37.71 -13.43
N GLU A 494 6.65 -36.61 -12.77
CA GLU A 494 5.50 -36.57 -11.86
C GLU A 494 4.16 -36.86 -12.58
N GLU A 495 3.95 -36.31 -13.78
CA GLU A 495 2.73 -36.54 -14.60
C GLU A 495 2.70 -37.94 -15.23
N ALA A 496 3.87 -38.54 -15.53
CA ALA A 496 3.96 -39.94 -15.95
C ALA A 496 3.65 -40.92 -14.82
N GLN A 497 3.91 -40.52 -13.56
CA GLN A 497 3.58 -41.32 -12.38
C GLN A 497 2.12 -41.16 -11.94
N ASN A 498 1.44 -40.05 -12.30
CA ASN A 498 0.06 -39.77 -11.90
C ASN A 498 -0.76 -39.12 -13.04
N PRO A 499 -1.32 -39.92 -13.97
CA PRO A 499 -2.09 -39.38 -15.09
C PRO A 499 -3.40 -38.73 -14.62
N LYS A 500 -3.62 -37.46 -14.96
CA LYS A 500 -4.85 -36.72 -14.64
C LYS A 500 -6.04 -37.22 -15.50
N PRO A 501 -7.23 -37.42 -14.92
CA PRO A 501 -8.42 -37.80 -15.69
C PRO A 501 -8.87 -36.68 -16.65
N GLU A 502 -9.20 -37.06 -17.89
CA GLU A 502 -9.64 -36.13 -18.94
C GLU A 502 -10.93 -35.38 -18.55
N LYS A 503 -10.88 -34.05 -18.53
CA LYS A 503 -12.06 -33.19 -18.36
C LYS A 503 -12.85 -33.12 -19.68
N LYS A 504 -14.05 -33.70 -19.69
CA LYS A 504 -15.04 -33.55 -20.79
C LYS A 504 -15.40 -32.07 -20.98
N ARG A 505 -15.26 -31.56 -22.22
CA ARG A 505 -15.67 -30.20 -22.61
C ARG A 505 -17.20 -30.03 -22.46
N ALA A 506 -17.62 -28.99 -21.72
CA ALA A 506 -19.01 -28.58 -21.65
C ALA A 506 -19.43 -27.83 -22.93
N ARG A 507 -20.65 -28.09 -23.44
CA ARG A 507 -21.22 -27.43 -24.62
C ARG A 507 -21.49 -25.95 -24.36
N GLU A 508 -21.04 -25.09 -25.28
CA GLU A 508 -21.36 -23.65 -25.29
C GLU A 508 -22.84 -23.42 -25.63
N LYS A 509 -23.48 -22.47 -24.94
CA LYS A 509 -24.84 -21.99 -25.26
C LYS A 509 -24.75 -20.64 -25.98
N PRO A 510 -25.60 -20.37 -26.99
CA PRO A 510 -25.52 -19.15 -27.78
C PRO A 510 -25.94 -17.90 -26.98
N GLU A 511 -25.17 -16.82 -27.13
CA GLU A 511 -25.45 -15.52 -26.51
C GLU A 511 -26.62 -14.80 -27.20
N LYS A 512 -27.47 -14.13 -26.40
CA LYS A 512 -28.54 -13.24 -26.87
C LYS A 512 -28.10 -11.77 -26.76
N PRO A 513 -28.51 -10.89 -27.69
CA PRO A 513 -28.05 -9.49 -27.73
C PRO A 513 -28.56 -8.68 -26.53
N LYS A 514 -27.65 -7.96 -25.86
CA LYS A 514 -27.93 -7.17 -24.65
C LYS A 514 -28.50 -5.78 -25.02
N ARG A 515 -29.78 -5.54 -24.72
CA ARG A 515 -30.37 -4.18 -24.68
C ARG A 515 -29.82 -3.37 -23.49
N LYS A 516 -29.61 -2.06 -23.66
CA LYS A 516 -29.15 -1.15 -22.61
C LYS A 516 -30.14 -1.13 -21.43
N LYS A 517 -29.67 -1.55 -20.25
CA LYS A 517 -30.45 -1.60 -18.98
C LYS A 517 -30.33 -0.27 -18.21
N THR A 518 -31.44 0.13 -17.58
CA THR A 518 -31.54 1.31 -16.70
C THR A 518 -30.87 1.10 -15.34
N GLY A 519 -30.56 2.17 -14.60
CA GLY A 519 -29.79 2.12 -13.34
C GLY A 519 -30.34 1.16 -12.27
N LYS A 520 -31.67 1.08 -12.08
CA LYS A 520 -32.30 0.11 -11.16
C LYS A 520 -32.16 -1.35 -11.59
N GLN A 521 -32.24 -1.61 -12.91
CA GLN A 521 -32.07 -2.96 -13.46
C GLN A 521 -30.61 -3.43 -13.38
N ARG A 522 -29.64 -2.50 -13.36
CA ARG A 522 -28.23 -2.83 -13.12
C ARG A 522 -28.01 -3.29 -11.68
N GLN A 523 -28.61 -2.61 -10.71
CA GLN A 523 -28.55 -2.99 -9.29
C GLN A 523 -29.15 -4.38 -9.01
N SER A 524 -30.31 -4.71 -9.60
CA SER A 524 -30.96 -6.02 -9.40
C SER A 524 -30.22 -7.19 -10.06
N VAL A 525 -29.51 -6.91 -11.17
CA VAL A 525 -28.66 -7.90 -11.84
C VAL A 525 -27.39 -8.12 -11.03
N GLN A 526 -26.81 -7.05 -10.48
CA GLN A 526 -25.64 -7.11 -9.62
C GLN A 526 -25.89 -7.95 -8.37
N THR A 527 -27.01 -7.76 -7.67
CA THR A 527 -27.36 -8.60 -6.50
C THR A 527 -27.55 -10.07 -6.85
N LYS A 528 -28.05 -10.38 -8.05
CA LYS A 528 -28.20 -11.77 -8.50
C LYS A 528 -26.85 -12.41 -8.85
N GLU A 529 -25.97 -11.66 -9.51
CA GLU A 529 -24.62 -12.11 -9.87
C GLU A 529 -23.73 -12.29 -8.62
N ASP A 530 -23.85 -11.40 -7.62
CA ASP A 530 -23.14 -11.53 -6.34
C ASP A 530 -23.59 -12.79 -5.57
N LEU A 531 -24.88 -13.15 -5.67
CA LEU A 531 -25.41 -14.41 -5.12
C LEU A 531 -24.85 -15.64 -5.84
N ASP A 532 -24.71 -15.58 -7.17
CA ASP A 532 -24.15 -16.66 -7.99
C ASP A 532 -22.64 -16.85 -7.70
N GLU A 533 -21.88 -15.75 -7.49
CA GLU A 533 -20.47 -15.78 -7.06
C GLU A 533 -20.32 -16.43 -5.67
N LEU A 534 -21.15 -16.03 -4.70
CA LEU A 534 -21.22 -16.64 -3.38
C LEU A 534 -21.52 -18.15 -3.45
N GLU A 535 -22.41 -18.55 -4.35
CA GLU A 535 -22.75 -19.97 -4.54
C GLU A 535 -21.56 -20.76 -5.13
N HIS A 536 -20.81 -20.16 -6.06
CA HIS A 536 -19.59 -20.76 -6.61
C HIS A 536 -18.49 -20.94 -5.55
N GLU A 537 -18.23 -19.92 -4.73
CA GLU A 537 -17.28 -20.00 -3.61
C GLU A 537 -17.69 -21.07 -2.58
N TYR A 538 -18.99 -21.19 -2.30
CA TYR A 538 -19.53 -22.21 -1.42
C TYR A 538 -19.35 -23.63 -1.98
N ARG A 539 -19.46 -23.81 -3.30
CA ARG A 539 -19.18 -25.10 -3.98
C ARG A 539 -17.71 -25.47 -3.90
N LEU A 540 -16.80 -24.51 -4.09
CA LEU A 540 -15.36 -24.74 -3.93
C LEU A 540 -15.02 -25.10 -2.47
N LEU A 541 -15.68 -24.44 -1.50
CA LEU A 541 -15.46 -24.74 -0.08
C LEU A 541 -15.90 -26.17 0.29
N LYS A 542 -16.98 -26.66 -0.33
CA LYS A 542 -17.40 -28.06 -0.18
C LYS A 542 -16.38 -29.05 -0.74
N LYS A 543 -15.71 -28.71 -1.85
CA LYS A 543 -14.63 -29.53 -2.43
C LYS A 543 -13.39 -29.55 -1.52
N LEU A 544 -13.01 -28.41 -0.95
CA LEU A 544 -11.93 -28.32 0.04
C LEU A 544 -12.23 -29.20 1.27
N LYS A 545 -13.45 -29.13 1.83
CA LYS A 545 -13.87 -29.96 2.98
C LYS A 545 -13.88 -31.46 2.68
N ARG A 546 -14.02 -31.85 1.40
CA ARG A 546 -14.00 -33.26 0.95
C ARG A 546 -12.60 -33.76 0.61
N GLY A 547 -11.60 -32.86 0.58
CA GLY A 547 -10.23 -33.18 0.16
C GLY A 547 -10.06 -33.29 -1.36
N ASP A 548 -11.04 -32.85 -2.16
CA ASP A 548 -11.00 -32.93 -3.63
C ASP A 548 -10.05 -31.89 -4.27
N ILE A 549 -9.68 -30.85 -3.51
CA ILE A 549 -8.74 -29.77 -3.87
C ILE A 549 -7.91 -29.42 -2.64
N ASP A 550 -6.64 -29.07 -2.83
CA ASP A 550 -5.76 -28.60 -1.75
C ASP A 550 -5.98 -27.12 -1.41
N GLU A 551 -5.36 -26.64 -0.33
CA GLU A 551 -5.51 -25.27 0.17
C GLU A 551 -4.95 -24.25 -0.85
N ASP A 552 -3.81 -24.54 -1.47
CA ASP A 552 -3.19 -23.71 -2.51
C ASP A 552 -4.05 -23.61 -3.78
N GLU A 553 -4.74 -24.69 -4.16
CA GLU A 553 -5.63 -24.77 -5.31
C GLU A 553 -6.97 -24.09 -4.99
N TYR A 554 -7.50 -24.25 -3.79
CA TYR A 554 -8.66 -23.48 -3.32
C TYR A 554 -8.36 -21.99 -3.33
N GLU A 555 -7.22 -21.56 -2.79
CA GLU A 555 -6.78 -20.16 -2.78
C GLU A 555 -6.55 -19.60 -4.18
N LYS A 556 -6.02 -20.39 -5.11
CA LYS A 556 -5.89 -19.98 -6.53
C LYS A 556 -7.24 -19.85 -7.23
N LEU A 557 -8.19 -20.74 -6.93
CA LEU A 557 -9.51 -20.79 -7.57
C LEU A 557 -10.51 -19.78 -6.98
N THR A 558 -10.32 -19.38 -5.72
CA THR A 558 -11.14 -18.40 -5.01
C THR A 558 -10.50 -17.02 -4.90
N GLY A 559 -9.18 -16.92 -5.09
CA GLY A 559 -8.42 -15.68 -4.96
C GLY A 559 -7.98 -15.33 -3.54
N PHE A 560 -8.18 -16.21 -2.55
CA PHE A 560 -7.89 -15.91 -1.13
C PHE A 560 -6.40 -15.96 -0.71
N GLY A 561 -5.49 -16.36 -1.59
CA GLY A 561 -4.06 -16.55 -1.30
C GLY A 561 -3.21 -15.29 -1.45
N ASP A 562 -3.36 -14.34 -0.53
CA ASP A 562 -2.32 -13.39 -0.12
C ASP A 562 -2.81 -12.74 1.20
N SER A 563 -2.87 -13.53 2.28
CA SER A 563 -2.93 -12.99 3.65
C SER A 563 -1.89 -13.70 4.51
N ASP A 564 -0.78 -13.02 4.72
CA ASP A 564 0.21 -13.16 5.80
C ASP A 564 0.28 -14.52 6.54
N GLY A 565 1.28 -15.32 6.20
CA GLY A 565 1.68 -16.49 6.99
C GLY A 565 2.96 -17.14 6.45
N GLU A 566 4.05 -17.04 7.21
CA GLU A 566 5.30 -17.77 6.96
C GLU A 566 5.07 -19.29 7.10
N ALA A 567 5.64 -20.09 6.20
CA ALA A 567 5.72 -21.53 6.34
C ALA A 567 6.98 -21.91 7.13
N SER A 568 6.80 -22.40 8.36
CA SER A 568 7.82 -23.18 9.08
C SER A 568 7.38 -24.64 9.12
N GLY A 569 8.22 -25.53 8.60
CA GLY A 569 7.98 -26.97 8.59
C GLY A 569 8.10 -27.62 9.97
N GLY A 570 7.28 -28.63 10.20
CA GLY A 570 7.35 -29.57 11.31
C GLY A 570 6.28 -30.64 11.15
N ASP A 571 6.69 -31.90 11.05
CA ASP A 571 5.84 -33.09 11.04
C ASP A 571 4.97 -33.18 12.30
N THR A 572 3.70 -33.57 12.15
CA THR A 572 3.08 -34.78 12.76
C THR A 572 1.55 -34.84 12.48
N ASN A 573 1.04 -36.07 12.43
CA ASN A 573 -0.33 -36.50 12.13
C ASN A 573 -1.45 -35.72 12.85
N ASP A 574 -2.60 -35.48 12.19
CA ASP A 574 -3.93 -35.81 12.74
C ASP A 574 -5.11 -35.53 11.77
N VAL A 575 -6.11 -36.42 11.81
CA VAL A 575 -7.26 -36.49 10.89
C VAL A 575 -8.39 -35.47 11.21
N ASP A 576 -8.18 -34.52 12.14
CA ASP A 576 -9.24 -33.60 12.60
C ASP A 576 -9.13 -32.15 12.04
N GLU A 577 -8.10 -31.83 11.26
CA GLU A 577 -7.85 -30.46 10.77
C GLU A 577 -8.85 -29.95 9.70
N GLY A 578 -9.52 -30.85 8.96
CA GLY A 578 -10.43 -30.49 7.87
C GLY A 578 -11.70 -29.74 8.33
N LYS A 579 -12.16 -30.00 9.56
CA LYS A 579 -13.36 -29.36 10.12
C LYS A 579 -13.08 -27.94 10.64
N GLU A 580 -11.95 -27.73 11.32
CA GLU A 580 -11.57 -26.41 11.81
C GLU A 580 -11.20 -25.44 10.68
N ARG A 581 -10.49 -25.90 9.66
CA ARG A 581 -10.11 -25.09 8.50
C ARG A 581 -11.33 -24.66 7.68
N GLY A 582 -12.27 -25.59 7.48
CA GLY A 582 -13.55 -25.28 6.85
C GLY A 582 -14.44 -24.32 7.65
N ASN A 583 -14.28 -24.25 8.98
CA ASN A 583 -14.95 -23.27 9.84
C ASN A 583 -14.35 -21.86 9.71
N LYS A 584 -13.02 -21.72 9.52
CA LYS A 584 -12.35 -20.42 9.27
C LYS A 584 -12.82 -19.79 7.96
N ALA A 585 -12.90 -20.57 6.87
CA ALA A 585 -13.41 -20.09 5.59
C ALA A 585 -14.91 -19.73 5.64
N GLN A 586 -15.73 -20.49 6.38
CA GLN A 586 -17.13 -20.13 6.64
C GLN A 586 -17.28 -18.82 7.42
N LYS A 587 -16.36 -18.52 8.35
CA LYS A 587 -16.36 -17.27 9.11
C LYS A 587 -16.03 -16.06 8.21
N LYS A 588 -15.10 -16.20 7.27
CA LYS A 588 -14.81 -15.19 6.22
C LYS A 588 -16.01 -14.97 5.27
N LEU A 589 -16.69 -16.04 4.84
CA LEU A 589 -17.88 -15.95 3.99
C LEU A 589 -19.06 -15.26 4.72
N LYS A 590 -19.28 -15.58 6.00
CA LYS A 590 -20.29 -14.92 6.85
C LYS A 590 -19.99 -13.43 7.10
N GLN A 591 -18.72 -13.03 7.11
CA GLN A 591 -18.33 -11.62 7.22
C GLN A 591 -18.63 -10.85 5.92
N ARG A 592 -18.43 -11.46 4.75
CA ARG A 592 -18.87 -10.87 3.45
C ARG A 592 -20.39 -10.75 3.35
N GLY A 593 -21.15 -11.74 3.82
CA GLY A 593 -22.62 -11.70 3.83
C GLY A 593 -23.25 -10.64 4.75
N LYS A 594 -22.51 -10.15 5.76
CA LYS A 594 -22.98 -9.07 6.65
C LYS A 594 -22.66 -7.65 6.14
N GLY A 595 -21.90 -7.52 5.05
CA GLY A 595 -21.54 -6.23 4.46
C GLY A 595 -22.62 -5.62 3.56
N SER A 596 -23.65 -6.39 3.19
CA SER A 596 -24.71 -5.97 2.25
C SER A 596 -26.10 -5.76 2.89
N GLU A 597 -26.31 -6.15 4.14
CA GLU A 597 -27.60 -5.97 4.84
C GLU A 597 -27.43 -5.21 6.16
N GLY A 598 -27.35 -3.88 6.05
CA GLY A 598 -27.41 -2.95 7.17
C GLY A 598 -28.73 -2.15 7.19
N SER A 599 -29.75 -2.74 7.81
CA SER A 599 -30.82 -2.06 8.57
C SER A 599 -31.74 -1.03 7.89
N ARG A 600 -32.94 -1.49 7.49
CA ARG A 600 -34.20 -0.74 7.69
C ARG A 600 -35.26 -1.65 8.27
N LYS A 601 -35.27 -1.82 9.61
CA LYS A 601 -36.49 -2.19 10.33
C LYS A 601 -37.37 -0.94 10.38
N PHE A 602 -38.40 -0.89 9.53
CA PHE A 602 -39.52 0.04 9.72
C PHE A 602 -40.48 -0.64 10.70
N GLU A 603 -40.50 -0.16 11.94
CA GLU A 603 -41.60 -0.43 12.87
C GLU A 603 -42.85 0.26 12.32
N ALA A 604 -43.85 -0.54 11.93
CA ALA A 604 -45.18 -0.06 11.65
C ALA A 604 -45.85 0.29 12.99
N LYS A 605 -45.77 1.57 13.38
CA LYS A 605 -46.62 2.12 14.44
C LYS A 605 -47.96 2.56 13.84
N ASP A 606 -48.95 1.82 14.26
CA ASP A 606 -50.38 2.08 14.21
C ASP A 606 -50.70 3.56 14.56
N LYS A 607 -51.29 4.29 13.61
CA LYS A 607 -52.08 5.50 13.86
C LYS A 607 -53.26 5.53 12.91
N THR A 608 -54.35 5.03 13.46
CA THR A 608 -55.73 5.43 13.17
C THR A 608 -55.87 6.93 12.88
N ARG A 609 -56.67 7.25 11.84
CA ARG A 609 -57.90 8.08 11.91
C ARG A 609 -58.01 9.17 10.82
N ASN A 610 -59.05 9.01 9.99
CA ASN A 610 -59.89 10.03 9.30
C ASN A 610 -59.22 10.89 8.22
N LYS A 611 -59.85 11.23 7.08
CA LYS A 611 -61.27 11.31 6.70
C LYS A 611 -61.32 11.48 5.16
N ARG A 612 -62.29 10.81 4.51
CA ARG A 612 -63.25 11.35 3.52
C ARG A 612 -62.66 12.34 2.47
N ARG A 613 -62.79 12.10 1.18
CA ARG A 613 -64.01 11.77 0.45
C ARG A 613 -63.65 11.28 -0.94
#